data_AF-A0A3C0R885-F1
#
_entry.id   AF-A0A3C0R885-F1
#
_cell.length_a   1.000
_cell.length_b   1.000
_cell.length_c   1.000
_cell.angle_alpha   90.00
_cell.angle_beta   90.00
_cell.angle_gamma   90.00
#
_symmetry.space_group_name_H-M   'P 1'
#
loop_
_entity.id
_entity.type
_entity.pdbx_description
1 polymer ?
#
loop_
_entity_poly.entity_id
_entity_poly.type
_entity_poly.pdbx_seq_one_letter_code
_entity_poly.pdbx_strand_id
1 'polypeptide(L)'
;FYTYISSLEEYIESAIQHDKPLIVLDRPNPNGFYVDGPVLDSPYKSFIGMQPVPVVYGMTIGEYAKMLLGEAWLDKKYIRKESDQIYMSNVLGFEKKRKQFKLTVIKCKNYTHKSKVSPACEAISQPT
;
A
#
# COMPACT_ATOMS: atom_id res chain seq x y z
N PHE A 1 7.52 14.77 5.60
CA PHE A 1 6.42 13.80 5.61
C PHE A 1 5.66 13.91 4.29
N TYR A 2 5.46 12.81 3.59
CA TYR A 2 4.72 12.77 2.32
C TYR A 2 3.40 12.01 2.53
N THR A 3 2.27 12.62 2.21
CA THR A 3 0.93 12.08 2.49
C THR A 3 0.42 11.09 1.44
N TYR A 4 1.16 10.86 0.36
CA TYR A 4 0.77 9.88 -0.67
C TYR A 4 0.68 8.45 -0.15
N ILE A 5 1.44 8.11 0.90
CA ILE A 5 1.35 6.80 1.57
C ILE A 5 0.01 6.65 2.32
N SER A 6 -0.48 7.72 2.96
CA SER A 6 -1.78 7.73 3.63
C SER A 6 -2.92 7.60 2.62
N SER A 7 -2.83 8.32 1.49
CA SER A 7 -3.81 8.17 0.41
C SER A 7 -3.80 6.75 -0.18
N LEU A 8 -2.63 6.14 -0.37
CA LEU A 8 -2.53 4.76 -0.85
C LEU A 8 -3.22 3.78 0.10
N GLU A 9 -3.04 3.96 1.40
CA GLU A 9 -3.72 3.16 2.43
C GLU A 9 -5.25 3.26 2.28
N GLU A 10 -5.81 4.47 2.23
CA GLU A 10 -7.25 4.70 2.01
C GLU A 10 -7.75 4.09 0.68
N TYR A 11 -6.93 4.16 -0.39
CA TYR A 11 -7.25 3.53 -1.68
C TYR A 11 -7.29 2.01 -1.58
N ILE A 12 -6.35 1.38 -0.86
CA ILE A 12 -6.34 -0.06 -0.65
C ILE A 12 -7.57 -0.48 0.16
N GLU A 13 -7.87 0.22 1.25
CA GLU A 13 -9.06 -0.03 2.07
C GLU A 13 -10.36 0.09 1.26
N SER A 14 -10.47 1.14 0.44
CA SER A 14 -11.61 1.36 -0.44
C SER A 14 -11.73 0.27 -1.51
N ALA A 15 -10.60 -0.16 -2.09
CA ALA A 15 -10.58 -1.22 -3.10
C ALA A 15 -10.99 -2.58 -2.53
N ILE A 16 -10.56 -2.89 -1.29
CA ILE A 16 -11.00 -4.07 -0.53
C ILE A 16 -12.51 -4.00 -0.26
N GLN A 17 -13.01 -2.84 0.19
CA GLN A 17 -14.43 -2.67 0.53
C GLN A 17 -15.36 -2.90 -0.68
N HIS A 18 -14.92 -2.52 -1.88
CA HIS A 18 -15.69 -2.59 -3.12
C HIS A 18 -15.37 -3.82 -3.99
N ASP A 19 -14.57 -4.76 -3.48
CA ASP A 19 -14.13 -5.97 -4.20
C ASP A 19 -13.46 -5.66 -5.55
N LYS A 20 -12.66 -4.58 -5.60
CA LYS A 20 -11.96 -4.14 -6.81
C LYS A 20 -10.49 -4.56 -6.76
N PRO A 21 -9.94 -5.12 -7.85
CA PRO A 21 -8.50 -5.33 -7.93
C PRO A 21 -7.78 -3.97 -7.96
N LEU A 22 -6.61 -3.90 -7.31
CA LEU A 22 -5.77 -2.71 -7.32
C LEU A 22 -4.46 -2.99 -8.06
N ILE A 23 -4.09 -2.09 -8.96
CA ILE A 23 -2.81 -2.13 -9.67
C ILE A 23 -1.99 -0.93 -9.23
N VAL A 24 -0.82 -1.18 -8.65
CA VAL A 24 0.16 -0.15 -8.28
C VAL A 24 1.24 -0.13 -9.34
N LEU A 25 1.35 1.00 -10.03
CA LEU A 25 2.48 1.28 -10.93
C LEU A 25 3.60 1.84 -10.08
N ASP A 26 4.61 1.01 -9.83
CA ASP A 26 5.66 1.37 -8.91
C ASP A 26 6.51 2.51 -9.48
N ARG A 27 7.04 3.34 -8.59
CA ARG A 27 7.93 4.45 -8.93
C ARG A 27 9.15 4.42 -8.02
N PRO A 28 10.34 4.74 -8.55
CA PRO A 28 11.53 4.86 -7.73
C PRO A 28 11.33 5.90 -6.63
N ASN A 29 11.70 5.55 -5.40
CA ASN A 29 11.74 6.51 -4.32
C ASN A 29 13.10 7.23 -4.36
N PRO A 30 13.16 8.56 -4.58
CA PRO A 30 14.43 9.28 -4.60
C PRO A 30 15.17 9.20 -3.25
N ASN A 31 14.44 8.95 -2.15
CA ASN A 31 14.98 8.71 -0.81
C ASN A 31 15.00 7.22 -0.43
N GLY A 32 14.84 6.31 -1.40
CA GLY A 32 14.81 4.87 -1.19
C GLY A 32 16.14 4.25 -0.76
N PHE A 33 17.21 5.06 -0.67
CA PHE A 33 18.59 4.60 -0.45
C PHE A 33 19.04 4.53 1.00
N TYR A 34 18.20 4.98 1.93
CA TYR A 34 18.48 4.94 3.35
C TYR A 34 17.17 4.86 4.14
N VAL A 35 17.28 4.38 5.37
CA VAL A 35 16.19 4.36 6.34
C VAL A 35 16.69 5.16 7.55
N ASP A 36 15.92 6.16 7.96
CA ASP A 36 16.35 7.10 8.99
C ASP A 36 15.16 7.74 9.72
N GLY A 37 15.42 8.20 10.93
CA GLY A 37 14.46 8.82 11.83
C GLY A 37 13.79 7.84 12.80
N PRO A 38 13.18 8.37 13.88
CA PRO A 38 12.47 7.57 14.87
C PRO A 38 11.26 6.89 14.23
N VAL A 39 10.97 5.67 14.67
CA VAL A 39 9.72 4.99 14.35
C VAL A 39 8.58 5.72 15.05
N LEU A 40 7.48 5.95 14.33
CA LEU A 40 6.34 6.65 14.91
C LEU A 40 5.70 5.79 16.02
N ASP A 41 5.65 6.36 17.22
CA ASP A 41 4.96 5.76 18.36
C ASP A 41 3.43 5.93 18.22
N SER A 42 2.68 4.87 18.54
CA SER A 42 1.21 4.82 18.48
C SER A 42 0.45 6.02 19.06
N PRO A 43 0.87 6.67 20.18
CA PRO A 43 0.21 7.89 20.67
C PRO A 43 0.27 9.10 19.73
N TYR A 44 1.17 9.12 18.74
CA TYR A 44 1.35 10.24 17.79
C TYR A 44 0.75 9.95 16.41
N LYS A 45 -0.11 8.93 16.29
CA LYS A 45 -0.78 8.57 15.04
C LYS A 45 -1.64 9.74 14.54
N SER A 46 -1.32 10.27 13.38
CA SER A 46 -2.01 11.40 12.74
C SER A 46 -2.14 11.16 11.24
N PHE A 47 -2.91 11.98 10.51
CA PHE A 47 -3.04 11.83 9.05
C PHE A 47 -1.68 11.95 8.31
N ILE A 48 -0.71 12.61 8.94
CA ILE A 48 0.66 12.82 8.44
C ILE A 48 1.56 11.59 8.72
N GLY A 49 1.14 10.70 9.63
CA GLY A 49 1.82 9.45 9.98
C GLY A 49 0.83 8.45 10.60
N MET A 50 0.28 7.56 9.77
CA MET A 50 -0.72 6.57 10.22
C MET A 50 -0.11 5.26 10.69
N GLN A 51 1.09 4.92 10.21
CA GLN A 51 1.71 3.62 10.41
C GLN A 51 3.05 3.73 11.14
N PRO A 52 3.46 2.68 11.89
CA PRO A 52 4.69 2.67 12.68
C PRO A 52 5.91 2.51 11.76
N VAL A 53 6.17 3.56 10.98
CA VAL A 53 7.16 3.58 9.90
C VAL A 53 8.10 4.75 10.18
N PRO A 54 9.42 4.58 9.97
CA PRO A 54 10.37 5.67 10.18
C PRO A 54 10.13 6.83 9.20
N VAL A 55 10.62 8.01 9.55
CA VAL A 55 10.44 9.25 8.77
C VAL A 55 10.92 9.07 7.33
N VAL A 56 12.06 8.39 7.14
CA VAL A 56 12.54 7.89 5.86
C VAL A 56 12.45 6.38 5.88
N TYR A 57 11.52 5.84 5.11
CA TYR A 57 11.18 4.41 5.11
C TYR A 57 11.89 3.58 4.06
N GLY A 58 12.64 4.20 3.15
CA GLY A 58 13.50 3.50 2.19
C GLY A 58 12.79 2.64 1.15
N MET A 59 11.46 2.49 1.19
CA MET A 59 10.70 1.60 0.30
C MET A 59 10.10 2.35 -0.89
N THR A 60 9.77 1.63 -1.95
CA THR A 60 8.88 2.13 -3.01
C THR A 60 7.42 2.07 -2.58
N ILE A 61 6.54 2.73 -3.34
CA ILE A 61 5.10 2.71 -3.06
C ILE A 61 4.50 1.32 -3.24
N GLY A 62 5.03 0.53 -4.19
CA GLY A 62 4.63 -0.86 -4.39
C GLY A 62 5.07 -1.79 -3.27
N GLU A 63 6.24 -1.56 -2.70
CA GLU A 63 6.73 -2.29 -1.51
C GLU A 63 5.92 -1.94 -0.27
N TYR A 64 5.64 -0.65 -0.07
CA TYR A 64 4.79 -0.18 1.03
C TYR A 64 3.38 -0.78 0.95
N ALA A 65 2.76 -0.81 -0.24
CA ALA A 65 1.44 -1.44 -0.43
C ALA A 65 1.43 -2.92 -0.02
N LYS A 66 2.52 -3.66 -0.29
CA LYS A 66 2.65 -5.05 0.14
C LYS A 66 2.86 -5.17 1.64
N MET A 67 3.64 -4.27 2.23
CA MET A 67 3.87 -4.24 3.68
C MET A 67 2.56 -4.00 4.44
N LEU A 68 1.74 -3.04 4.00
CA LEU A 68 0.42 -2.77 4.58
C LEU A 68 -0.46 -4.02 4.67
N LEU A 69 -0.46 -4.83 3.60
CA LEU A 69 -1.23 -6.08 3.56
C LEU A 69 -0.57 -7.21 4.36
N GLY A 70 0.76 -7.35 4.27
CA GLY A 70 1.52 -8.41 4.94
C GLY A 70 1.52 -8.30 6.45
N GLU A 71 1.61 -7.08 6.97
CA GLU A 71 1.61 -6.77 8.41
C GLU A 71 0.20 -6.54 8.97
N ALA A 72 -0.84 -6.66 8.13
CA ALA A 72 -2.24 -6.42 8.51
C ALA A 72 -2.46 -5.05 9.18
N TRP A 73 -1.80 -4.02 8.64
CA TRP A 73 -1.85 -2.63 9.15
C TRP A 73 -3.10 -1.85 8.74
N LEU A 74 -3.89 -2.43 7.83
CA LEU A 74 -5.20 -1.90 7.43
C LEU A 74 -6.23 -2.08 8.54
N ASP A 75 -7.18 -1.16 8.64
CA ASP A 75 -8.20 -1.24 9.67
C ASP A 75 -9.04 -2.53 9.53
N LYS A 76 -9.21 -3.23 10.64
CA LYS A 76 -10.00 -4.48 10.73
C LYS A 76 -11.43 -4.29 10.26
N LYS A 77 -11.96 -3.06 10.25
CA LYS A 77 -13.29 -2.76 9.69
C LYS A 77 -13.37 -3.03 8.17
N TYR A 78 -12.25 -2.93 7.45
CA TYR A 78 -12.18 -3.22 6.02
C TYR A 78 -11.76 -4.67 5.74
N ILE A 79 -11.00 -5.28 6.65
CA ILE A 79 -10.73 -6.73 6.65
C ILE A 79 -11.96 -7.47 7.18
N ARG A 80 -13.01 -7.61 6.35
CA ARG A 80 -14.21 -8.35 6.73
C ARG A 80 -13.87 -9.81 7.00
N LYS A 81 -14.24 -10.31 8.19
CA LYS A 81 -14.33 -11.75 8.44
C LYS A 81 -15.45 -12.31 7.57
N GLU A 82 -15.22 -13.51 7.05
CA GLU A 82 -16.14 -14.30 6.23
C GLU A 82 -17.55 -14.46 6.85
N SER A 83 -17.67 -14.24 8.17
CA SER A 83 -18.90 -14.37 8.97
C SER A 83 -20.07 -13.46 8.57
N ASP A 84 -19.83 -12.26 8.05
CA ASP A 84 -20.92 -11.29 7.79
C ASP A 84 -21.78 -11.67 6.56
N GLN A 85 -21.27 -12.50 5.65
CA GLN A 85 -22.03 -12.96 4.48
C GLN A 85 -23.03 -14.05 4.83
N ILE A 86 -22.74 -14.86 5.85
CA ILE A 86 -23.54 -16.03 6.26
C ILE A 86 -24.92 -15.60 6.76
N TYR A 87 -25.00 -14.51 7.52
CA TYR A 87 -26.27 -14.08 8.13
C TYR A 87 -27.26 -13.53 7.09
N MET A 88 -26.79 -12.85 6.05
CA MET A 88 -27.64 -12.30 4.98
C MET A 88 -27.98 -13.33 3.90
N SER A 89 -27.09 -14.28 3.60
CA SER A 89 -27.39 -15.38 2.66
C SER A 89 -28.53 -16.26 3.17
N ASN A 90 -28.60 -16.49 4.48
CA ASN A 90 -29.64 -17.31 5.11
C ASN A 90 -31.02 -16.62 5.14
N VAL A 91 -31.06 -15.29 5.12
CA VAL A 91 -32.31 -14.50 5.19
C VAL A 91 -32.82 -14.12 3.80
N LEU A 92 -31.94 -13.84 2.84
CA LEU A 92 -32.30 -13.31 1.52
C LEU A 92 -31.95 -14.23 0.34
N GLY A 93 -31.35 -15.41 0.56
CA GLY A 93 -31.09 -16.38 -0.51
C GLY A 93 -30.07 -15.94 -1.58
N PHE A 94 -29.40 -14.80 -1.39
CA PHE A 94 -28.34 -14.32 -2.30
C PHE A 94 -26.95 -14.59 -1.70
N GLU A 95 -26.31 -15.69 -2.12
CA GLU A 95 -24.90 -15.95 -1.81
C GLU A 95 -23.99 -15.01 -2.63
N LYS A 96 -23.65 -13.84 -2.10
CA LYS A 96 -22.65 -12.96 -2.73
C LYS A 96 -21.24 -13.38 -2.32
N LYS A 97 -20.71 -14.43 -2.96
CA LYS A 97 -19.31 -14.86 -2.81
C LYS A 97 -18.37 -13.73 -3.26
N ARG A 98 -17.82 -12.95 -2.32
CA ARG A 98 -16.89 -11.87 -2.65
C ARG A 98 -15.52 -12.43 -3.02
N LYS A 99 -14.93 -11.94 -4.11
CA LYS A 99 -13.62 -12.41 -4.60
C LYS A 99 -12.51 -11.94 -3.65
N GLN A 100 -11.48 -12.77 -3.46
CA GLN A 100 -10.27 -12.38 -2.73
C GLN A 100 -9.65 -11.12 -3.37
N PHE A 101 -9.35 -10.12 -2.54
CA PHE A 101 -8.70 -8.89 -3.00
C PHE A 101 -7.36 -9.21 -3.68
N LYS A 102 -7.15 -8.65 -4.87
CA LYS A 102 -5.94 -8.86 -5.67
C LYS A 102 -5.17 -7.55 -5.81
N LEU A 103 -4.01 -7.47 -5.15
CA LEU A 103 -3.03 -6.41 -5.37
C LEU A 103 -2.02 -6.87 -6.44
N THR A 104 -1.85 -6.07 -7.49
CA THR A 104 -0.80 -6.26 -8.51
C THR A 104 0.16 -5.08 -8.46
N VAL A 105 1.45 -5.33 -8.29
CA VAL A 105 2.49 -4.29 -8.31
C VAL A 105 3.34 -4.47 -9.55
N ILE A 106 3.34 -3.47 -10.43
CA ILE A 106 4.20 -3.42 -11.61
C ILE A 106 5.49 -2.72 -11.21
N LYS A 107 6.55 -3.51 -10.96
CA LYS A 107 7.86 -3.03 -10.51
C LYS A 107 8.58 -2.22 -11.59
N CYS A 108 9.38 -1.25 -11.16
CA CYS A 108 10.30 -0.55 -12.05
C CYS A 108 11.39 -1.50 -12.57
N LYS A 109 11.71 -1.42 -13.86
CA LYS A 109 12.92 -2.05 -14.41
C LYS A 109 14.14 -1.20 -14.03
N ASN A 110 15.28 -1.83 -13.76
CA ASN A 110 16.57 -1.19 -13.47
C ASN A 110 16.60 -0.27 -12.24
N TYR A 111 15.69 -0.45 -11.28
CA TYR A 111 15.71 0.27 -10.01
C TYR A 111 16.34 -0.62 -8.92
N THR A 112 17.22 -0.02 -8.12
CA THR A 112 17.70 -0.60 -6.86
C THR A 112 17.65 0.47 -5.77
N HIS A 113 17.61 0.08 -4.51
CA HIS A 113 17.72 1.03 -3.40
C HIS A 113 19.07 1.77 -3.38
N LYS A 114 20.07 1.37 -4.16
CA LYS A 114 21.32 2.13 -4.29
C LYS A 114 21.26 3.17 -5.42
N SER A 115 20.25 3.11 -6.27
CA SER A 115 20.09 4.00 -7.42
C SER A 115 19.62 5.37 -6.95
N LYS A 116 20.42 6.42 -7.20
CA LYS A 116 19.97 7.80 -7.05
C LYS A 116 19.09 8.17 -8.23
N VAL A 117 17.82 8.45 -7.98
CA VAL A 117 16.87 8.83 -9.04
C VAL A 117 16.61 10.32 -8.97
N SER A 118 16.84 11.01 -10.09
CA SER A 118 16.49 12.42 -10.25
C SER A 118 14.96 12.56 -10.43
N PRO A 119 14.30 13.56 -9.79
CA PRO A 119 12.86 13.76 -9.92
C PRO A 119 12.43 14.24 -11.32
N ALA A 120 13.38 14.72 -12.14
CA ALA A 120 13.15 15.12 -13.51
C ALA A 120 13.42 13.95 -14.45
N CYS A 121 12.36 13.24 -14.84
CA CYS A 121 12.22 12.61 -16.15
C CYS A 121 13.49 11.93 -16.72
N GLU A 122 13.79 10.70 -16.30
CA GLU A 122 14.48 9.76 -17.18
C GLU A 122 13.63 8.50 -17.29
N ALA A 123 12.73 8.54 -18.28
CA ALA A 123 12.37 7.32 -18.98
C ALA A 123 13.65 6.77 -19.60
N ILE A 124 14.30 5.84 -18.89
CA ILE A 124 15.20 4.81 -19.43
C ILE A 124 16.00 5.30 -20.65
N SER A 125 16.99 6.17 -20.45
CA SER A 125 18.09 6.30 -21.41
C SER A 125 19.01 5.11 -21.16
N GLN A 126 18.82 4.03 -21.92
CA GLN A 126 19.83 2.96 -21.98
C GLN A 126 21.13 3.56 -22.55
N PRO A 127 22.31 3.21 -22.03
CA PRO A 127 23.55 3.56 -22.69
C PRO A 127 23.66 2.77 -23.99
N THR A 128 23.68 3.48 -25.12
CA THR A 128 24.16 2.99 -26.42
C THR A 128 25.68 2.84 -26.40
#